data_AF-A0A423TAB1-F1
#
_entry.id   AF-A0A423TAB1-F1
#
_cell.length_a   1.000
_cell.length_b   1.000
_cell.length_c   1.000
_cell.angle_alpha   90.00
_cell.angle_beta   90.00
_cell.angle_gamma   90.00
#
_symmetry.space_group_name_H-M   'P 1'
#
loop_
_entity.id
_entity.type
_entity.pdbx_description
1 polymer ?
#
loop_
_entity_poly.entity_id
_entity_poly.type
_entity_poly.pdbx_seq_one_letter_code
_entity_poly.pdbx_strand_id
1 'polypeptide(L)'
;MPGPPTQYSPQTLAKCQGRMCPTGICTSTDDHCNGFLTCPDLSDEPLTCPPQLSACRLSNDENTCVCDDGGMPCQDGVCIPRSRVCDGLEDCVNGTDEISCTCARLLWRDNPGKLCDGNIDCDDQEDESICGCTPVTEYFRCYKSDGQGCIPRVNVCDGNKDCSEGEDEASCVALAPEIPIDEDALGLLPVHMEGFFLVRVRGRWFTFQHEKWNINASPLLCSKLGFTHEVTESRGYKGFLQGVVYIICSVEEVE
;
A
#
# COMPACT_ATOMS: atom_id res chain seq x y z
N MET A 1 -31.02 57.70 64.27
CA MET A 1 -30.35 57.52 62.97
C MET A 1 -30.08 56.02 62.79
N PRO A 2 -30.86 55.30 61.97
CA PRO A 2 -30.50 53.96 61.51
C PRO A 2 -29.70 54.05 60.20
N GLY A 3 -28.56 53.36 60.14
CA GLY A 3 -27.68 53.29 58.96
C GLY A 3 -28.25 52.46 57.80
N PRO A 4 -27.65 52.53 56.60
CA PRO A 4 -28.24 52.06 55.35
C PRO A 4 -28.21 50.52 55.21
N PRO A 5 -29.05 49.95 54.32
CA PRO A 5 -29.10 48.52 54.09
C PRO A 5 -27.87 48.06 53.30
N THR A 6 -27.13 47.09 53.83
CA THR A 6 -26.15 46.32 53.06
C THR A 6 -26.90 45.43 52.08
N GLN A 7 -27.00 45.86 50.82
CA GLN A 7 -27.37 44.98 49.72
C GLN A 7 -26.23 43.98 49.48
N TYR A 8 -26.28 42.84 50.17
CA TYR A 8 -25.61 41.64 49.68
C TYR A 8 -26.48 41.05 48.55
N SER A 9 -26.21 41.51 47.33
CA SER A 9 -26.57 40.76 46.13
C SER A 9 -25.72 39.49 46.10
N PRO A 10 -26.30 38.29 45.96
CA PRO A 10 -25.51 37.10 45.67
C PRO A 10 -24.96 37.30 44.25
N GLN A 11 -23.69 37.68 44.12
CA GLN A 11 -23.02 37.61 42.82
C GLN A 11 -23.05 36.15 42.41
N THR A 12 -23.91 35.88 41.42
CA THR A 12 -24.04 34.63 40.71
C THR A 12 -22.66 34.09 40.42
N LEU A 13 -22.29 32.99 41.09
CA LEU A 13 -21.10 32.21 40.81
C LEU A 13 -21.00 32.09 39.29
N ALA A 14 -19.92 32.60 38.67
CA ALA A 14 -19.73 32.50 37.23
C ALA A 14 -19.92 31.02 36.87
N LYS A 15 -21.03 30.74 36.18
CA LYS A 15 -21.50 29.38 35.99
C LYS A 15 -20.51 28.74 35.03
N CYS A 16 -19.65 27.87 35.55
CA CYS A 16 -18.67 27.17 34.72
C CYS A 16 -19.42 26.45 33.59
N GLN A 17 -19.13 26.83 32.34
CA GLN A 17 -19.82 26.32 31.16
C GLN A 17 -19.15 25.03 30.62
N GLY A 18 -18.08 24.59 31.28
CA GLY A 18 -17.36 23.34 31.03
C GLY A 18 -17.15 22.55 32.32
N ARG A 19 -15.97 21.94 32.49
CA ARG A 19 -15.64 21.14 33.67
C ARG A 19 -14.85 21.98 34.67
N MET A 20 -15.16 21.88 35.96
CA MET A 20 -14.42 22.60 37.00
C MET A 20 -13.45 21.65 37.69
N CYS A 21 -12.15 21.97 37.68
CA CYS A 21 -11.13 21.28 38.47
C CYS A 21 -11.49 21.39 39.97
N PRO A 22 -11.10 20.43 40.82
CA PRO A 22 -11.23 20.54 42.28
C PRO A 22 -10.49 21.75 42.87
N THR A 23 -9.45 22.24 42.19
CA THR A 23 -8.72 23.47 42.49
C THR A 23 -9.51 24.77 42.20
N GLY A 24 -10.68 24.67 41.54
CA GLY A 24 -11.58 25.79 41.26
C GLY A 24 -11.38 26.45 39.89
N ILE A 25 -10.50 25.92 39.04
CA ILE A 25 -10.30 26.37 37.66
C ILE A 25 -11.40 25.78 36.77
N CYS A 26 -12.00 26.59 35.91
CA CYS A 26 -12.99 26.13 34.93
C CYS A 26 -12.31 25.93 33.57
N THR A 27 -12.40 24.73 33.03
CA THR A 27 -11.79 24.29 31.76
C THR A 27 -12.85 23.84 30.75
N SER A 28 -12.46 23.62 29.50
CA SER A 28 -13.34 23.06 28.48
C SER A 28 -13.76 21.63 28.85
N THR A 29 -14.90 21.17 28.35
CA THR A 29 -15.26 19.73 28.46
C THR A 29 -14.27 18.83 27.73
N ASP A 30 -13.62 19.37 26.69
CA ASP A 30 -12.64 18.67 25.86
C ASP A 30 -11.26 18.59 26.53
N ASP A 31 -11.09 19.22 27.69
CA ASP A 31 -9.84 19.18 28.46
C ASP A 31 -9.75 17.95 29.36
N HIS A 32 -10.78 17.10 29.40
CA HIS A 32 -10.76 15.88 30.21
C HIS A 32 -10.33 14.66 29.40
N CYS A 33 -9.29 13.97 29.85
CA CYS A 33 -8.66 12.83 29.19
C CYS A 33 -8.23 13.13 27.74
N ASN A 34 -7.71 14.33 27.48
CA ASN A 34 -7.15 14.75 26.18
C ASN A 34 -5.62 14.73 26.13
N GLY A 35 -4.96 14.31 27.20
CA GLY A 35 -3.52 14.14 27.30
C GLY A 35 -2.75 15.42 27.63
N PHE A 36 -3.44 16.54 27.88
CA PHE A 36 -2.85 17.82 28.26
C PHE A 36 -3.25 18.21 29.68
N LEU A 37 -2.25 18.40 30.55
CA LEU A 37 -2.46 18.85 31.92
C LEU A 37 -2.88 20.32 31.96
N THR A 38 -4.18 20.53 32.06
CA THR A 38 -4.87 21.82 32.16
C THR A 38 -5.28 22.11 33.61
N CYS A 39 -5.61 21.07 34.39
CA CYS A 39 -5.80 21.18 35.83
C CYS A 39 -4.46 20.99 36.59
N PRO A 40 -4.07 21.90 37.50
CA PRO A 40 -2.83 21.80 38.27
C PRO A 40 -2.72 20.58 39.19
N ASP A 41 -3.87 19.98 39.52
CA ASP A 41 -4.00 18.81 40.38
C ASP A 41 -4.15 17.50 39.60
N LEU A 42 -3.95 17.52 38.27
CA LEU A 42 -4.07 16.37 37.37
C LEU A 42 -5.48 15.77 37.29
N SER A 43 -6.49 16.49 37.81
CA SER A 43 -7.87 15.99 37.89
C SER A 43 -8.56 15.86 36.53
N ASP A 44 -7.99 16.45 35.50
CA ASP A 44 -8.38 16.33 34.10
C ASP A 44 -7.74 15.13 33.38
N GLU A 45 -6.58 14.66 33.86
CA GLU A 45 -5.87 13.46 33.36
C GLU A 45 -5.60 12.43 34.49
N PRO A 46 -6.62 11.99 35.27
CA PRO A 46 -6.40 11.00 36.31
C PRO A 46 -5.92 9.67 35.72
N LEU A 47 -5.26 8.84 36.53
CA LEU A 47 -4.87 7.45 36.16
C LEU A 47 -6.06 6.53 35.81
N THR A 48 -7.29 7.03 35.97
CA THR A 48 -8.54 6.35 35.60
C THR A 48 -9.08 6.80 34.25
N CYS A 49 -8.49 7.83 33.64
CA CYS A 49 -8.69 8.08 32.22
C CYS A 49 -8.34 6.79 31.47
N PRO A 50 -9.08 6.46 30.40
CA PRO A 50 -8.55 5.49 29.46
C PRO A 50 -7.14 5.97 29.09
N PRO A 51 -6.15 5.07 28.95
CA PRO A 51 -4.95 5.47 28.23
C PRO A 51 -5.39 6.17 26.94
N GLN A 52 -4.56 7.04 26.37
CA GLN A 52 -4.80 7.64 25.03
C GLN A 52 -4.83 6.58 23.90
N LEU A 53 -5.08 5.32 24.27
CA LEU A 53 -5.19 4.11 23.51
C LEU A 53 -6.66 3.68 23.59
N SER A 54 -7.37 3.82 22.48
CA SER A 54 -8.75 3.34 22.34
C SER A 54 -8.76 1.81 22.41
N ALA A 55 -9.77 1.21 23.04
CA ALA A 55 -9.94 -0.24 22.94
C ALA A 55 -10.44 -0.59 21.52
N CYS A 56 -9.95 -1.68 20.95
CA CYS A 56 -10.42 -2.11 19.65
C CYS A 56 -11.86 -2.61 19.71
N ARG A 57 -12.57 -2.46 18.59
CA ARG A 57 -13.88 -3.05 18.40
C ARG A 57 -13.73 -4.41 17.73
N LEU A 58 -14.42 -5.42 18.25
CA LEU A 58 -14.53 -6.72 17.59
C LEU A 58 -15.41 -6.60 16.35
N SER A 59 -14.87 -6.95 15.18
CA SER A 59 -15.63 -7.06 13.94
C SER A 59 -16.48 -8.33 13.97
N ASN A 60 -17.72 -8.22 13.48
CA ASN A 60 -18.69 -9.32 13.50
C ASN A 60 -18.39 -10.42 12.47
N ASP A 61 -17.50 -10.16 11.49
CA ASP A 61 -17.28 -11.08 10.36
C ASP A 61 -16.13 -12.06 10.59
N GLU A 62 -15.12 -11.75 11.42
CA GLU A 62 -13.98 -12.66 11.64
C GLU A 62 -13.40 -12.65 13.07
N ASN A 63 -14.11 -12.13 14.07
CA ASN A 63 -13.57 -11.94 15.44
C ASN A 63 -12.25 -11.14 15.44
N THR A 64 -12.07 -10.29 14.42
CA THR A 64 -10.90 -9.43 14.22
C THR A 64 -11.09 -8.12 14.98
N CYS A 65 -10.06 -7.74 15.72
CA CYS A 65 -10.00 -6.53 16.54
C CYS A 65 -9.60 -5.36 15.62
N VAL A 66 -10.42 -4.31 15.52
CA VAL A 66 -10.23 -3.19 14.59
C VAL A 66 -10.27 -1.85 15.36
N CYS A 67 -9.41 -0.91 14.97
CA CYS A 67 -9.29 0.41 15.58
C CYS A 67 -9.95 1.48 14.71
N ASP A 68 -10.78 2.34 15.31
CA ASP A 68 -11.65 3.30 14.58
C ASP A 68 -10.86 4.34 13.76
N ASP A 69 -9.67 4.76 14.22
CA ASP A 69 -8.83 5.76 13.53
C ASP A 69 -7.82 5.11 12.55
N GLY A 70 -8.04 3.84 12.20
CA GLY A 70 -7.10 3.07 11.39
C GLY A 70 -5.76 2.86 12.10
N GLY A 71 -5.74 2.91 13.43
CA GLY A 71 -4.61 2.51 14.28
C GLY A 71 -4.39 0.99 14.28
N MET A 72 -3.35 0.55 14.98
CA MET A 72 -3.02 -0.87 15.10
C MET A 72 -3.53 -1.43 16.43
N PRO A 73 -4.23 -2.56 16.43
CA PRO A 73 -4.57 -3.27 17.66
C PRO A 73 -3.34 -4.04 18.18
N CYS A 74 -2.97 -3.78 19.42
CA CYS A 74 -2.08 -4.61 20.21
C CYS A 74 -2.76 -5.96 20.53
N GLN A 75 -1.97 -6.95 20.94
CA GLN A 75 -2.45 -8.30 21.25
C GLN A 75 -3.46 -8.37 22.40
N ASP A 76 -3.40 -7.42 23.33
CA ASP A 76 -4.33 -7.24 24.45
C ASP A 76 -5.60 -6.47 24.08
N GLY A 77 -5.75 -6.08 22.81
CA GLY A 77 -6.91 -5.37 22.27
C GLY A 77 -6.85 -3.85 22.45
N VAL A 78 -5.71 -3.32 22.87
CA VAL A 78 -5.47 -1.88 22.99
C VAL A 78 -5.04 -1.31 21.63
N CYS A 79 -5.61 -0.21 21.16
CA CYS A 79 -5.25 0.41 19.89
C CYS A 79 -4.21 1.50 20.07
N ILE A 80 -3.14 1.42 19.30
CA ILE A 80 -2.14 2.48 19.16
C ILE A 80 -2.35 3.27 17.86
N PRO A 81 -2.08 4.58 17.84
CA PRO A 81 -2.09 5.37 16.61
C PRO A 81 -0.98 4.88 15.65
N ARG A 82 -1.16 5.09 14.33
CA ARG A 82 -0.18 4.64 13.33
C ARG A 82 1.24 5.12 13.60
N SER A 83 1.36 6.36 14.07
CA SER A 83 2.65 7.02 14.35
C SER A 83 3.49 6.32 15.42
N ARG A 84 2.88 5.47 16.26
CA ARG A 84 3.53 4.70 17.33
C ARG A 84 3.87 3.26 16.92
N VAL A 85 3.69 2.93 15.66
CA VAL A 85 4.09 1.63 15.13
C VAL A 85 5.52 1.76 14.63
N CYS A 86 6.41 0.85 15.03
CA CYS A 86 7.80 0.81 14.58
C CYS A 86 8.59 2.09 14.87
N ASP A 87 8.25 2.80 15.94
CA ASP A 87 8.85 4.09 16.31
C ASP A 87 10.07 3.94 17.24
N GLY A 88 10.40 2.70 17.60
CA GLY A 88 11.51 2.33 18.49
C GLY A 88 11.14 2.32 19.97
N LEU A 89 9.86 2.52 20.31
CA LEU A 89 9.33 2.41 21.68
C LEU A 89 8.37 1.24 21.76
N GLU A 90 8.38 0.53 22.90
CA GLU A 90 7.37 -0.49 23.17
C GLU A 90 6.11 0.19 23.73
N ASP A 91 5.15 0.52 22.86
CA ASP A 91 3.85 1.06 23.25
C ASP A 91 2.83 -0.05 23.55
N CYS A 92 2.94 -1.22 22.93
CA CYS A 92 2.16 -2.40 23.31
C CYS A 92 2.79 -3.15 24.49
N VAL A 93 1.97 -3.85 25.29
CA VAL A 93 2.40 -4.63 26.48
C VAL A 93 3.49 -5.67 26.20
N ASN A 94 3.56 -6.18 24.97
CA ASN A 94 4.56 -7.16 24.52
C ASN A 94 5.49 -6.60 23.41
N GLY A 95 5.50 -5.29 23.17
CA GLY A 95 6.27 -4.68 22.09
C GLY A 95 5.88 -5.16 20.68
N THR A 96 4.64 -5.63 20.49
CA THR A 96 4.16 -6.20 19.21
C THR A 96 4.13 -5.19 18.07
N ASP A 97 4.09 -3.92 18.42
CA ASP A 97 4.25 -2.76 17.57
C ASP A 97 5.65 -2.67 16.93
N GLU A 98 6.68 -3.30 17.52
CA GLU A 98 8.09 -3.18 17.13
C GLU A 98 8.71 -4.45 16.49
N ILE A 99 7.98 -5.58 16.45
CA ILE A 99 8.56 -6.89 16.03
C ILE A 99 8.41 -7.22 14.53
N SER A 100 7.70 -6.40 13.73
CA SER A 100 7.42 -6.68 12.32
C SER A 100 7.34 -5.39 11.50
N CYS A 101 8.44 -4.65 11.53
CA CYS A 101 8.62 -3.38 10.83
C CYS A 101 9.08 -3.61 9.39
N THR A 102 8.22 -4.21 8.59
CA THR A 102 8.46 -4.41 7.16
C THR A 102 8.37 -3.09 6.40
N CYS A 103 8.85 -3.07 5.14
CA CYS A 103 8.75 -1.86 4.32
C CYS A 103 7.30 -1.41 4.17
N ALA A 104 6.36 -2.33 3.89
CA ALA A 104 4.95 -1.97 3.78
C ALA A 104 4.38 -1.44 5.10
N ARG A 105 4.81 -1.97 6.25
CA ARG A 105 4.41 -1.46 7.57
C ARG A 105 4.86 -0.02 7.80
N LEU A 106 6.07 0.31 7.38
CA LEU A 106 6.63 1.67 7.48
C LEU A 106 5.90 2.62 6.52
N LEU A 107 5.60 2.18 5.29
CA LEU A 107 4.79 2.97 4.36
C LEU A 107 3.38 3.21 4.90
N TRP A 108 2.71 2.22 5.50
CA TRP A 108 1.40 2.39 6.14
C TRP A 108 1.39 3.50 7.20
N ARG A 109 2.49 3.64 7.95
CA ARG A 109 2.68 4.67 8.97
C ARG A 109 2.96 6.04 8.34
N ASP A 110 4.00 6.12 7.54
CA ASP A 110 4.60 7.40 7.13
C ASP A 110 3.95 7.95 5.86
N ASN A 111 3.65 7.09 4.88
CA ASN A 111 3.15 7.46 3.57
C ASN A 111 2.12 6.43 3.07
N PRO A 112 0.94 6.31 3.68
CA PRO A 112 -0.02 5.24 3.37
C PRO A 112 -0.52 5.26 1.93
N GLY A 113 -0.44 6.40 1.25
CA GLY A 113 -0.76 6.51 -0.18
C GLY A 113 0.25 5.86 -1.11
N LYS A 114 1.39 5.38 -0.58
CA LYS A 114 2.40 4.59 -1.31
C LYS A 114 2.20 3.10 -1.22
N LEU A 115 1.27 2.66 -0.39
CA LEU A 115 0.85 1.27 -0.43
C LEU A 115 -0.12 1.08 -1.56
N CYS A 116 0.15 0.09 -2.41
CA CYS A 116 -0.75 -0.29 -3.47
C CYS A 116 -1.01 0.88 -4.42
N ASP A 117 0.00 1.70 -4.70
CA ASP A 117 -0.08 2.87 -5.57
C ASP A 117 0.29 2.53 -7.04
N GLY A 118 0.64 1.28 -7.29
CA GLY A 118 1.03 0.79 -8.62
C GLY A 118 2.48 1.09 -8.98
N ASN A 119 3.30 1.50 -8.00
CA ASN A 119 4.74 1.62 -8.11
C ASN A 119 5.39 0.74 -7.04
N ILE A 120 6.53 0.15 -7.38
CA ILE A 120 7.34 -0.58 -6.41
C ILE A 120 8.18 0.44 -5.65
N ASP A 121 7.76 0.76 -4.42
CA ASP A 121 8.50 1.60 -3.48
C ASP A 121 9.34 0.78 -2.49
N CYS A 122 9.04 -0.52 -2.32
CA CYS A 122 9.83 -1.44 -1.49
C CYS A 122 10.73 -2.38 -2.31
N ASP A 123 11.95 -2.64 -1.83
CA ASP A 123 12.91 -3.56 -2.50
C ASP A 123 12.36 -4.99 -2.64
N ASP A 124 11.55 -5.43 -1.67
CA ASP A 124 10.88 -6.73 -1.65
C ASP A 124 9.49 -6.70 -2.29
N GLN A 125 9.05 -5.54 -2.81
CA GLN A 125 7.78 -5.33 -3.51
C GLN A 125 6.56 -5.66 -2.64
N GLU A 126 6.72 -5.66 -1.32
CA GLU A 126 5.66 -5.99 -0.37
C GLU A 126 4.50 -5.00 -0.48
N ASP A 127 4.81 -3.73 -0.70
CA ASP A 127 3.87 -2.63 -0.88
C ASP A 127 2.85 -2.85 -2.00
N GLU A 128 3.18 -3.64 -3.02
CA GLU A 128 2.29 -3.95 -4.13
C GLU A 128 1.73 -5.38 -4.10
N SER A 129 2.36 -6.30 -3.37
CA SER A 129 1.92 -7.69 -3.28
C SER A 129 0.85 -7.96 -2.21
N ILE A 130 0.67 -7.07 -1.23
CA ILE A 130 -0.32 -7.23 -0.14
C ILE A 130 -1.69 -6.61 -0.44
N CYS A 131 -1.93 -6.15 -1.67
CA CYS A 131 -2.99 -5.22 -2.03
C CYS A 131 -4.38 -5.83 -2.30
N GLY A 132 -4.68 -6.97 -1.70
CA GLY A 132 -5.84 -7.78 -2.09
C GLY A 132 -5.64 -8.46 -3.46
N CYS A 133 -6.59 -9.30 -3.88
CA CYS A 133 -6.49 -10.20 -5.05
C CYS A 133 -5.76 -11.53 -4.78
N THR A 134 -6.17 -12.26 -3.75
CA THR A 134 -5.71 -13.63 -3.49
C THR A 134 -6.66 -14.69 -4.09
N PRO A 135 -6.13 -15.80 -4.63
CA PRO A 135 -4.72 -16.07 -4.86
C PRO A 135 -4.16 -15.30 -6.08
N VAL A 136 -2.93 -14.80 -5.96
CA VAL A 136 -2.21 -14.04 -7.02
C VAL A 136 -2.01 -14.86 -8.30
N THR A 137 -2.09 -16.19 -8.21
CA THR A 137 -2.00 -17.10 -9.35
C THR A 137 -3.24 -17.08 -10.25
N GLU A 138 -4.39 -16.61 -9.74
CA GLU A 138 -5.68 -16.61 -10.46
C GLU A 138 -6.17 -15.20 -10.77
N TYR A 139 -5.74 -14.20 -9.98
CA TYR A 139 -6.18 -12.81 -10.14
C TYR A 139 -5.01 -11.89 -10.48
N PHE A 140 -5.32 -10.88 -11.28
CA PHE A 140 -4.46 -9.77 -11.62
C PHE A 140 -5.05 -8.50 -11.02
N ARG A 141 -4.21 -7.70 -10.38
CA ARG A 141 -4.61 -6.44 -9.78
C ARG A 141 -4.48 -5.33 -10.83
N CYS A 142 -5.55 -4.57 -11.01
CA CYS A 142 -5.55 -3.36 -11.83
C CYS A 142 -4.79 -2.25 -11.08
N TYR A 143 -3.47 -2.23 -11.23
CA TYR A 143 -2.56 -1.43 -10.42
C TYR A 143 -2.56 0.07 -10.74
N LYS A 144 -3.06 0.49 -11.91
CA LYS A 144 -3.20 1.92 -12.26
C LYS A 144 -4.59 2.48 -11.98
N SER A 145 -5.56 1.60 -11.84
CA SER A 145 -6.96 1.94 -11.63
C SER A 145 -7.17 2.36 -10.17
N ASP A 146 -7.52 3.63 -9.93
CA ASP A 146 -7.83 4.17 -8.59
C ASP A 146 -8.88 3.27 -7.89
N GLY A 147 -8.47 2.54 -6.84
CA GLY A 147 -9.37 1.69 -6.04
C GLY A 147 -9.28 0.17 -6.25
N GLN A 148 -8.07 -0.38 -6.50
CA GLN A 148 -7.70 -1.79 -6.25
C GLN A 148 -8.66 -2.87 -6.84
N GLY A 149 -9.16 -2.70 -8.06
CA GLY A 149 -9.94 -3.74 -8.73
C GLY A 149 -9.11 -4.99 -9.05
N CYS A 150 -9.71 -6.18 -8.94
CA CYS A 150 -9.10 -7.45 -9.35
C CYS A 150 -9.85 -8.02 -10.56
N ILE A 151 -9.11 -8.47 -11.56
CA ILE A 151 -9.66 -9.21 -12.69
C ILE A 151 -9.06 -10.63 -12.73
N PRO A 152 -9.75 -11.63 -13.29
CA PRO A 152 -9.16 -12.95 -13.51
C PRO A 152 -7.93 -12.86 -14.43
N ARG A 153 -6.87 -13.62 -14.16
CA ARG A 153 -5.65 -13.59 -15.01
C ARG A 153 -5.91 -13.97 -16.47
N VAL A 154 -6.94 -14.76 -16.75
CA VAL A 154 -7.35 -15.11 -18.12
C VAL A 154 -7.79 -13.89 -18.95
N ASN A 155 -8.14 -12.80 -18.29
CA ASN A 155 -8.53 -11.54 -18.92
C ASN A 155 -7.31 -10.64 -19.24
N VAL A 156 -6.13 -10.93 -18.71
CA VAL A 156 -4.93 -10.17 -19.04
C VAL A 156 -4.48 -10.50 -20.46
N CYS A 157 -4.31 -9.51 -21.32
CA CYS A 157 -3.95 -9.70 -22.72
C CYS A 157 -4.94 -10.61 -23.47
N ASP A 158 -6.23 -10.39 -23.25
CA ASP A 158 -7.33 -11.07 -23.95
C ASP A 158 -7.91 -10.22 -25.11
N GLY A 159 -7.46 -8.97 -25.22
CA GLY A 159 -7.86 -8.01 -26.24
C GLY A 159 -9.00 -7.08 -25.83
N ASN A 160 -9.53 -7.21 -24.61
CA ASN A 160 -10.52 -6.31 -24.03
C ASN A 160 -9.88 -5.48 -22.92
N LYS A 161 -10.36 -4.25 -22.75
CA LYS A 161 -9.96 -3.41 -21.62
C LYS A 161 -10.85 -3.74 -20.43
N ASP A 162 -10.36 -4.59 -19.52
CA ASP A 162 -11.08 -5.00 -18.31
C ASP A 162 -10.67 -4.16 -17.08
N CYS A 163 -9.43 -3.67 -17.02
CA CYS A 163 -9.07 -2.64 -16.05
C CYS A 163 -9.51 -1.24 -16.52
N SER A 164 -9.82 -0.33 -15.59
CA SER A 164 -10.35 0.99 -15.96
C SER A 164 -9.33 1.86 -16.69
N GLU A 165 -8.04 1.68 -16.42
CA GLU A 165 -6.95 2.34 -17.13
C GLU A 165 -6.40 1.49 -18.30
N GLY A 166 -6.70 0.20 -18.35
CA GLY A 166 -6.34 -0.71 -19.45
C GLY A 166 -4.93 -1.28 -19.34
N GLU A 167 -4.40 -1.30 -18.11
CA GLU A 167 -3.11 -1.88 -17.76
C GLU A 167 -3.03 -3.38 -18.03
N ASP A 168 -4.16 -4.08 -18.03
CA ASP A 168 -4.30 -5.48 -18.40
C ASP A 168 -3.92 -5.77 -19.87
N GLU A 169 -3.97 -4.76 -20.73
CA GLU A 169 -3.61 -4.85 -22.16
C GLU A 169 -2.31 -4.10 -22.50
N ALA A 170 -1.64 -3.51 -21.51
CA ALA A 170 -0.46 -2.68 -21.73
C ALA A 170 0.84 -3.49 -21.91
N SER A 171 0.98 -4.62 -21.21
CA SER A 171 2.20 -5.44 -21.18
C SER A 171 1.95 -6.87 -21.69
N CYS A 172 1.74 -6.98 -23.00
CA CYS A 172 1.44 -8.25 -23.68
C CYS A 172 2.60 -8.81 -24.50
N VAL A 173 3.73 -8.12 -24.54
CA VAL A 173 4.94 -8.55 -25.25
C VAL A 173 6.16 -8.17 -24.43
N ALA A 174 7.19 -9.01 -24.45
CA ALA A 174 8.42 -8.77 -23.71
C ALA A 174 9.62 -9.46 -24.36
N LEU A 175 10.82 -8.99 -24.00
CA LEU A 175 12.08 -9.70 -24.20
C LEU A 175 12.57 -10.19 -22.83
N ALA A 176 12.94 -11.47 -22.75
CA ALA A 176 13.52 -12.02 -21.53
C ALA A 176 14.83 -12.75 -21.84
N PRO A 177 15.93 -12.46 -21.13
CA PRO A 177 17.20 -13.15 -21.35
C PRO A 177 17.17 -14.62 -20.92
N GLU A 178 16.29 -14.97 -19.97
CA GLU A 178 16.18 -16.31 -19.39
C GLU A 178 14.73 -16.79 -19.29
N ILE A 179 14.55 -18.11 -19.27
CA ILE A 179 13.27 -18.81 -19.10
C ILE A 179 13.47 -19.91 -18.04
N PRO A 180 12.60 -20.05 -17.02
CA PRO A 180 11.31 -19.37 -16.83
C PRO A 180 11.45 -17.89 -16.48
N ILE A 181 10.43 -17.12 -16.84
CA ILE A 181 10.32 -15.70 -16.50
C ILE A 181 9.76 -15.52 -15.09
N ASP A 182 10.15 -14.43 -14.44
CA ASP A 182 9.66 -14.01 -13.14
C ASP A 182 9.00 -12.64 -13.28
N GLU A 183 7.70 -12.56 -12.93
CA GLU A 183 6.96 -11.30 -12.96
C GLU A 183 7.13 -10.58 -11.63
N ASP A 184 7.18 -9.25 -11.66
CA ASP A 184 7.16 -8.45 -10.45
C ASP A 184 5.77 -8.48 -9.76
N ALA A 185 5.65 -7.83 -8.60
CA ALA A 185 4.40 -7.75 -7.84
C ALA A 185 3.23 -7.10 -8.63
N LEU A 186 3.53 -6.36 -9.70
CA LEU A 186 2.56 -5.73 -10.60
C LEU A 186 2.20 -6.62 -11.80
N GLY A 187 2.78 -7.82 -11.90
CA GLY A 187 2.57 -8.73 -13.02
C GLY A 187 3.23 -8.24 -14.31
N LEU A 188 4.30 -7.45 -14.19
CA LEU A 188 5.12 -6.90 -15.27
C LEU A 188 6.47 -7.62 -15.34
N LEU A 189 7.07 -7.59 -16.53
CA LEU A 189 8.44 -8.07 -16.73
C LEU A 189 9.38 -6.87 -16.87
N PRO A 190 10.62 -6.96 -16.34
CA PRO A 190 11.62 -5.94 -16.58
C PRO A 190 11.87 -5.72 -18.07
N VAL A 191 12.09 -4.47 -18.46
CA VAL A 191 12.43 -4.13 -19.85
C VAL A 191 13.86 -4.57 -20.12
N HIS A 192 14.03 -5.51 -21.04
CA HIS A 192 15.34 -5.94 -21.52
C HIS A 192 15.61 -5.46 -22.94
N MET A 193 16.85 -5.10 -23.21
CA MET A 193 17.33 -4.73 -24.55
C MET A 193 17.58 -5.95 -25.43
N GLU A 194 17.74 -7.14 -24.85
CA GLU A 194 17.86 -8.37 -25.61
C GLU A 194 17.18 -9.53 -24.88
N GLY A 195 16.71 -10.51 -25.64
CA GLY A 195 16.12 -11.71 -25.07
C GLY A 195 15.30 -12.54 -26.05
N PHE A 196 14.72 -13.61 -25.53
CA PHE A 196 13.68 -14.38 -26.20
C PHE A 196 12.44 -13.52 -26.36
N PHE A 197 11.87 -13.55 -27.56
CA PHE A 197 10.61 -12.88 -27.81
C PHE A 197 9.45 -13.65 -27.19
N LEU A 198 8.76 -12.98 -26.27
CA LEU A 198 7.62 -13.50 -25.52
C LEU A 198 6.35 -12.71 -25.83
N VAL A 199 5.24 -13.43 -25.91
CA VAL A 199 3.91 -12.83 -26.02
C VAL A 199 3.01 -13.41 -24.94
N ARG A 200 2.29 -12.53 -24.26
CA ARG A 200 1.28 -12.86 -23.26
C ARG A 200 -0.07 -12.93 -23.94
N VAL A 201 -0.79 -14.03 -23.73
CA VAL A 201 -2.16 -14.21 -24.20
C VAL A 201 -2.95 -14.82 -23.06
N ARG A 202 -4.04 -14.16 -22.64
CA ARG A 202 -4.90 -14.62 -21.54
C ARG A 202 -4.11 -14.97 -20.27
N GLY A 203 -3.21 -14.07 -19.87
CA GLY A 203 -2.38 -14.16 -18.67
C GLY A 203 -1.21 -15.14 -18.74
N ARG A 204 -0.98 -15.79 -19.88
CA ARG A 204 0.07 -16.80 -20.08
C ARG A 204 1.08 -16.38 -21.12
N TRP A 205 2.35 -16.60 -20.81
CA TRP A 205 3.47 -16.26 -21.70
C TRP A 205 3.86 -17.42 -22.60
N PHE A 206 4.12 -17.10 -23.87
CA PHE A 206 4.53 -18.03 -24.90
C PHE A 206 5.75 -17.50 -25.63
N THR A 207 6.64 -18.42 -26.04
CA THR A 207 7.77 -18.11 -26.93
C THR A 207 7.35 -18.22 -28.39
N PHE A 208 7.99 -17.45 -29.26
CA PHE A 208 7.80 -17.56 -30.71
C PHE A 208 8.81 -18.48 -31.37
N GLN A 209 8.32 -19.35 -32.25
CA GLN A 209 9.19 -20.18 -33.09
C GLN A 209 9.82 -19.34 -34.21
N HIS A 210 11.14 -19.43 -34.35
CA HIS A 210 11.94 -18.67 -35.30
C HIS A 210 11.49 -18.87 -36.75
N GLU A 211 11.19 -20.11 -37.16
CA GLU A 211 10.76 -20.42 -38.53
C GLU A 211 9.42 -19.78 -38.94
N LYS A 212 8.60 -19.37 -37.95
CA LYS A 212 7.31 -18.72 -38.16
C LYS A 212 7.39 -17.21 -37.98
N TRP A 213 8.55 -16.69 -37.58
CA TRP A 213 8.73 -15.27 -37.33
C TRP A 213 8.89 -14.50 -38.64
N ASN A 214 8.19 -13.37 -38.73
CA ASN A 214 8.40 -12.41 -39.79
C ASN A 214 9.46 -11.41 -39.32
N ILE A 215 10.65 -11.43 -39.92
CA ILE A 215 11.75 -10.53 -39.55
C ILE A 215 11.38 -9.04 -39.66
N ASN A 216 10.45 -8.69 -40.54
CA ASN A 216 9.99 -7.31 -40.70
C ASN A 216 9.10 -6.83 -39.53
N ALA A 217 8.67 -7.74 -38.63
CA ALA A 217 7.92 -7.39 -37.43
C ALA A 217 8.81 -6.92 -36.28
N SER A 218 10.10 -7.26 -36.30
CA SER A 218 11.07 -6.89 -35.27
C SER A 218 11.22 -5.39 -35.03
N PRO A 219 11.34 -4.51 -36.05
CA PRO A 219 11.39 -3.07 -35.83
C PRO A 219 10.15 -2.53 -35.12
N LEU A 220 8.97 -3.02 -35.51
CA LEU A 220 7.70 -2.61 -34.90
C LEU A 220 7.64 -3.04 -33.43
N LEU A 221 8.15 -4.24 -33.11
CA LEU A 221 8.23 -4.72 -31.74
C LEU A 221 9.19 -3.88 -30.91
N CYS A 222 10.43 -3.64 -31.38
CA CYS A 222 11.41 -2.84 -30.66
C CYS A 222 10.89 -1.42 -30.41
N SER A 223 10.23 -0.82 -31.41
CA SER A 223 9.53 0.46 -31.26
C SER A 223 8.45 0.43 -30.17
N LYS A 224 7.65 -0.65 -30.11
CA LYS A 224 6.63 -0.83 -29.07
C LYS A 224 7.23 -0.99 -27.66
N LEU A 225 8.43 -1.57 -27.56
CA LEU A 225 9.19 -1.71 -26.31
C LEU A 225 10.00 -0.46 -25.94
N GLY A 226 9.97 0.60 -26.76
CA GLY A 226 10.63 1.88 -26.49
C GLY A 226 12.03 2.04 -27.10
N PHE A 227 12.43 1.15 -28.02
CA PHE A 227 13.72 1.18 -28.71
C PHE A 227 13.61 1.71 -30.14
N THR A 228 14.72 2.16 -30.74
CA THR A 228 14.74 2.78 -32.08
C THR A 228 15.34 1.89 -33.16
N HIS A 229 16.10 0.86 -32.79
CA HIS A 229 16.81 -0.04 -33.70
C HIS A 229 16.69 -1.50 -33.27
N GLU A 230 16.90 -2.42 -34.21
CA GLU A 230 16.78 -3.85 -33.98
C GLU A 230 17.82 -4.71 -34.73
N VAL A 231 18.21 -5.81 -34.09
CA VAL A 231 18.90 -6.96 -34.69
C VAL A 231 18.13 -8.22 -34.30
N THR A 232 17.69 -8.99 -35.29
CA THR A 232 16.95 -10.24 -35.06
C THR A 232 17.77 -11.43 -35.50
N GLU A 233 17.89 -12.42 -34.62
CA GLU A 233 18.61 -13.65 -34.92
C GLU A 233 17.88 -14.88 -34.37
N SER A 234 18.19 -16.05 -34.95
CA SER A 234 17.84 -17.33 -34.33
C SER A 234 18.85 -17.65 -33.25
N ARG A 235 18.43 -17.72 -31.98
CA ARG A 235 19.22 -18.38 -30.94
C ARG A 235 18.50 -19.63 -30.46
N GLY A 236 19.25 -20.72 -30.36
CA GLY A 236 18.82 -21.95 -29.71
C GLY A 236 19.67 -22.19 -28.47
N TYR A 237 19.05 -22.42 -27.31
CA TYR A 237 19.78 -22.97 -26.16
C TYR A 237 20.10 -24.45 -26.39
N LYS A 238 21.15 -24.96 -25.74
CA LYS A 238 21.31 -26.41 -25.55
C LYS A 238 20.15 -26.92 -24.70
N GLY A 239 19.16 -27.58 -25.32
CA GLY A 239 17.97 -28.11 -24.64
C GLY A 239 16.68 -27.98 -25.48
N PHE A 240 15.54 -27.96 -24.80
CA PHE A 240 14.16 -28.01 -25.35
C PHE A 240 13.74 -26.78 -26.20
N LEU A 241 14.57 -25.74 -26.29
CA LEU A 241 14.30 -24.46 -26.95
C LEU A 241 15.19 -24.25 -28.19
N GLN A 242 15.24 -25.24 -29.08
CA GLN A 242 15.86 -25.04 -30.39
C GLN A 242 14.90 -24.29 -31.33
N GLY A 243 15.39 -23.23 -31.96
CA GLY A 243 14.62 -22.48 -32.98
C GLY A 243 13.60 -21.50 -32.40
N VAL A 244 13.96 -20.78 -31.33
CA VAL A 244 13.14 -19.69 -30.77
C VAL A 244 13.65 -18.34 -31.28
N VAL A 245 12.75 -17.37 -31.42
CA VAL A 245 13.09 -16.00 -31.81
C VAL A 245 13.85 -15.32 -30.68
N TYR A 246 15.04 -14.79 -31.00
CA TYR A 246 15.82 -13.94 -30.12
C TYR A 246 16.00 -12.58 -30.78
N ILE A 247 15.73 -11.52 -30.02
CA ILE A 247 15.73 -10.16 -30.53
C ILE A 247 16.64 -9.32 -29.65
N ILE A 248 17.42 -8.48 -30.30
CA ILE A 248 18.22 -7.43 -29.68
C ILE A 248 17.64 -6.12 -30.19
N CYS A 249 17.22 -5.25 -29.28
CA CYS A 249 16.78 -3.90 -29.55
C CYS A 249 17.81 -2.91 -29.01
N SER A 250 18.06 -1.82 -29.72
CA SER A 250 19.00 -0.78 -29.30
C SER A 250 18.43 0.63 -29.52
N VAL A 251 19.03 1.61 -28.85
CA VAL A 251 18.75 3.04 -29.07
C VAL A 251 19.72 3.70 -30.06
N GLU A 252 20.77 2.98 -30.44
CA GLU A 252 21.83 3.42 -31.38
C GLU A 252 21.96 2.39 -32.52
N GLU A 253 22.40 2.84 -33.71
CA GLU A 253 22.74 1.94 -34.82
C GLU A 253 23.94 1.07 -34.43
N VAL A 254 23.82 -0.25 -34.61
CA VAL A 254 24.92 -1.19 -34.39
C VAL A 254 25.78 -1.21 -35.66
N GLU A 255 26.99 -0.60 -35.59
CA GLU A 255 28.00 -0.61 -36.66
C GLU A 255 28.59 -2.01 -36.94
#